data_AF-A0A3A9Y767-F1
#
_entry.id   AF-A0A3A9Y767-F1
#
_cell.length_a   1.000
_cell.length_b   1.000
_cell.length_c   1.000
_cell.angle_alpha   90.00
_cell.angle_beta   90.00
_cell.angle_gamma   90.00
#
_symmetry.space_group_name_H-M   'P 1'
#
loop_
_entity.id
_entity.type
_entity.pdbx_description
1 polymer ?
#
loop_
_entity_poly.entity_id
_entity_poly.type
_entity_poly.pdbx_seq_one_letter_code
_entity_poly.pdbx_strand_id
1 'polypeptide(L)'
;MLALDDAGQRIIRHGTSYVLEAAEERVDAFRFRAICAEANSTSHGGEFERAIGLLRDALSLWRGPAIQDITSPTLNAEKSAWEEAKLRAVERLVTLEFARGHHSVLIPDLHAWARQYPYHEKLHCHLAEALHTGSRTAESLQVLARLRATLRDELGIDAGQEVHELESRLTGRPGEFPAPVDVPVNLQAVEALQRALTETTRALQLLQILTG
;
A
#
# COMPACT_ATOMS: atom_id res chain seq x y z
N MET A 1 9.67 14.77 -41.48
CA MET A 1 8.33 14.25 -41.79
C MET A 1 8.49 12.76 -42.04
N LEU A 2 8.14 11.90 -41.09
CA LEU A 2 8.09 10.45 -41.27
C LEU A 2 7.08 9.85 -40.28
N ALA A 3 6.14 9.11 -40.87
CA ALA A 3 5.24 8.07 -40.35
C ALA A 3 4.37 8.39 -39.13
N LEU A 4 3.10 8.68 -39.41
CA LEU A 4 1.98 8.32 -38.55
C LEU A 4 1.71 6.82 -38.75
N ASP A 5 1.79 6.03 -37.68
CA ASP A 5 0.95 4.83 -37.56
C ASP A 5 -0.44 5.28 -37.09
N ASP A 6 -1.45 4.50 -37.49
CA ASP A 6 -2.91 4.67 -37.35
C ASP A 6 -3.43 4.75 -35.88
N ALA A 7 -2.60 5.18 -34.93
CA ALA A 7 -2.80 5.03 -33.49
C ALA A 7 -2.89 6.35 -32.68
N GLY A 8 -2.88 7.51 -33.33
CA GLY A 8 -3.05 8.81 -32.64
C GLY A 8 -1.90 9.20 -31.69
N GLN A 9 -0.70 8.65 -31.93
CA GLN A 9 0.53 8.98 -31.19
C GLN A 9 1.51 9.60 -32.17
N ARG A 10 2.21 10.66 -31.75
CA ARG A 10 3.14 11.40 -32.62
C ARG A 10 4.47 11.58 -31.94
N ILE A 11 5.55 11.20 -32.61
CA ILE A 11 6.91 11.55 -32.19
C ILE A 11 7.32 12.82 -32.91
N ILE A 12 7.51 13.89 -32.15
CA ILE A 12 7.99 15.18 -32.67
C ILE A 12 9.47 15.29 -32.36
N ARG A 13 10.26 15.63 -33.39
CA ARG A 13 11.64 16.07 -33.19
C ARG A 13 11.65 17.54 -32.81
N HIS A 14 12.23 17.88 -31.65
CA HIS A 14 12.40 19.24 -31.17
C HIS A 14 13.89 19.57 -31.04
N GLY A 15 14.48 20.11 -32.12
CA GLY A 15 15.92 20.37 -32.21
C GLY A 15 16.75 19.08 -32.10
N THR A 16 17.42 18.91 -30.95
CA THR A 16 18.24 17.72 -30.61
C THR A 16 17.50 16.68 -29.76
N SER A 17 16.23 16.90 -29.41
CA SER A 17 15.42 15.95 -28.63
C SER A 17 14.24 15.39 -29.42
N TYR A 18 13.59 14.39 -28.83
CA TYR A 18 12.34 13.81 -29.30
C TYR A 18 11.30 13.89 -28.20
N VAL A 19 10.06 14.21 -28.57
CA VAL A 19 8.89 14.26 -27.70
C VAL A 19 7.88 13.26 -28.22
N LEU A 20 7.41 12.36 -27.37
CA LEU A 20 6.27 11.51 -27.66
C LEU A 20 5.00 12.22 -27.17
N GLU A 21 4.14 12.63 -28.10
CA GLU A 21 2.78 13.06 -27.81
C GLU A 21 1.86 11.84 -27.87
N ALA A 22 1.24 11.52 -26.74
CA ALA A 22 0.23 10.50 -26.61
C ALA A 22 -0.86 10.98 -25.66
N ALA A 23 -2.12 10.67 -25.98
CA ALA A 23 -3.23 10.90 -25.05
C ALA A 23 -3.04 10.04 -23.79
N GLU A 24 -3.28 10.60 -22.61
CA GLU A 24 -3.05 9.93 -21.32
C GLU A 24 -3.84 8.62 -21.19
N GLU A 25 -5.03 8.57 -21.79
CA GLU A 25 -5.92 7.41 -21.81
C GLU A 25 -5.35 6.24 -22.64
N ARG A 26 -4.25 6.46 -23.38
CA ARG A 26 -3.53 5.41 -24.11
C ARG A 26 -2.31 4.89 -23.36
N VAL A 27 -1.95 5.49 -22.24
CA VAL A 27 -0.80 5.10 -21.42
C VAL A 27 -1.32 4.46 -20.13
N ASP A 28 -1.05 3.17 -19.97
CA ASP A 28 -1.50 2.38 -18.82
C ASP A 28 -1.11 3.01 -17.47
N ALA A 29 0.10 3.57 -17.36
CA ALA A 29 0.56 4.28 -16.17
C ALA A 29 -0.31 5.48 -15.78
N PHE A 30 -0.70 6.33 -16.74
CA PHE A 30 -1.57 7.48 -16.47
C PHE A 30 -2.99 7.05 -16.15
N ARG A 31 -3.52 6.07 -16.90
CA ARG A 31 -4.83 5.47 -16.63
C ARG A 31 -4.91 4.87 -15.22
N PHE A 32 -3.89 4.11 -14.81
CA PHE A 32 -3.83 3.51 -13.48
C PHE A 32 -3.94 4.58 -12.39
N ARG A 33 -3.15 5.66 -12.47
CA ARG A 33 -3.21 6.76 -11.50
C ARG A 33 -4.58 7.43 -11.47
N ALA A 34 -5.17 7.69 -12.63
CA ALA A 34 -6.48 8.31 -12.74
C ALA A 34 -7.57 7.43 -12.10
N ILE A 35 -7.61 6.14 -12.42
CA ILE A 35 -8.58 5.20 -11.85
C ILE A 35 -8.38 5.04 -10.34
N CYS A 36 -7.15 4.97 -9.84
CA CYS A 36 -6.88 4.93 -8.40
C CYS A 36 -7.35 6.20 -7.67
N ALA A 37 -7.17 7.38 -8.28
CA ALA A 37 -7.66 8.64 -7.74
C ALA A 37 -9.20 8.66 -7.71
N GLU A 38 -9.86 8.19 -8.78
CA GLU A 38 -11.31 8.05 -8.83
C GLU A 38 -11.79 7.09 -7.73
N ALA A 39 -11.22 5.89 -7.64
CA ALA A 39 -11.56 4.91 -6.61
C ALA A 39 -11.43 5.48 -5.19
N ASN A 40 -10.38 6.27 -4.94
CA ASN A 40 -10.21 6.95 -3.66
C ASN A 40 -11.37 7.93 -3.41
N SER A 41 -11.71 8.79 -4.36
CA SER A 41 -12.82 9.74 -4.22
C SER A 41 -14.17 9.04 -4.00
N THR A 42 -14.43 7.97 -4.74
CA THR A 42 -15.63 7.13 -4.66
C THR A 42 -15.75 6.44 -3.30
N SER A 43 -14.64 5.92 -2.76
CA SER A 43 -14.64 5.31 -1.42
C SER A 43 -14.91 6.32 -0.31
N HIS A 44 -14.40 7.56 -0.43
CA HIS A 44 -14.72 8.63 0.52
C HIS A 44 -16.19 9.07 0.44
N GLY A 45 -16.80 8.94 -0.74
CA GLY A 45 -18.24 9.15 -0.94
C GLY A 45 -19.14 8.00 -0.44
N GLY A 46 -18.56 6.90 0.08
CA GLY A 46 -19.30 5.74 0.58
C GLY A 46 -19.73 4.73 -0.49
N GLU A 47 -19.37 4.95 -1.76
CA GLU A 47 -19.68 4.06 -2.88
C GLU A 47 -18.69 2.89 -2.97
N PHE A 48 -18.64 2.04 -1.93
CA PHE A 48 -17.60 1.02 -1.80
C PHE A 48 -17.57 -0.01 -2.94
N GLU A 49 -18.73 -0.44 -3.49
CA GLU A 49 -18.74 -1.36 -4.66
C GLU A 49 -18.02 -0.77 -5.86
N ARG A 50 -18.33 0.49 -6.16
CA ARG A 50 -17.75 1.16 -7.33
C ARG A 50 -16.25 1.36 -7.13
N ALA A 51 -15.83 1.74 -5.92
CA ALA A 51 -14.40 1.85 -5.59
C ALA A 51 -13.66 0.50 -5.74
N ILE A 52 -14.27 -0.61 -5.33
CA ILE A 52 -13.72 -1.96 -5.52
C ILE A 52 -13.57 -2.29 -7.01
N GLY A 53 -14.62 -2.04 -7.80
CA GLY A 53 -14.59 -2.25 -9.26
C GLY A 53 -13.46 -1.46 -9.92
N LEU A 54 -13.34 -0.17 -9.60
CA LEU A 54 -12.27 0.70 -10.10
C LEU A 54 -10.87 0.19 -9.71
N LEU A 55 -10.68 -0.29 -8.47
CA LEU A 55 -9.39 -0.84 -8.05
C LEU A 55 -9.04 -2.14 -8.79
N ARG A 56 -10.02 -3.01 -9.03
CA ARG A 56 -9.81 -4.23 -9.85
C ARG A 56 -9.44 -3.86 -11.29
N ASP A 57 -10.13 -2.87 -11.87
CA ASP A 57 -9.83 -2.37 -13.21
C ASP A 57 -8.43 -1.77 -13.29
N ALA A 58 -8.03 -0.95 -12.30
CA ALA A 58 -6.69 -0.39 -12.21
C ALA A 58 -5.62 -1.49 -12.14
N LEU A 59 -5.81 -2.49 -11.27
CA LEU A 59 -4.87 -3.60 -11.11
C LEU A 59 -4.80 -4.49 -12.35
N SER A 60 -5.88 -4.60 -13.13
CA SER A 60 -5.89 -5.35 -14.40
C SER A 60 -4.99 -4.77 -15.50
N LEU A 61 -4.60 -3.48 -15.38
CA LEU A 61 -3.67 -2.84 -16.31
C LEU A 61 -2.24 -3.37 -16.18
N TRP A 62 -1.91 -4.01 -15.04
CA TRP A 62 -0.59 -4.52 -14.74
C TRP A 62 -0.36 -5.90 -15.36
N ARG A 63 0.72 -6.02 -16.13
CA ARG A 63 1.12 -7.28 -16.82
C ARG A 63 2.34 -7.95 -16.20
N GLY A 64 2.91 -7.35 -15.16
CA GLY A 64 4.14 -7.79 -14.51
C GLY A 64 4.71 -6.70 -13.61
N PRO A 65 5.98 -6.81 -13.19
CA PRO A 65 6.69 -5.75 -12.52
C PRO A 65 6.75 -4.45 -13.35
N ALA A 66 6.76 -3.31 -12.68
CA ALA A 66 6.97 -2.01 -13.31
C ALA A 66 8.29 -2.02 -14.09
N ILE A 67 8.24 -1.58 -15.35
CA ILE A 67 9.43 -1.38 -16.19
C ILE A 67 10.29 -2.67 -16.22
N GLN A 68 9.65 -3.83 -16.45
CA GLN A 68 10.30 -5.14 -16.34
C GLN A 68 11.46 -5.33 -17.33
N ASP A 69 11.31 -4.85 -18.57
CA ASP A 69 12.25 -5.14 -19.66
C ASP A 69 13.35 -4.08 -19.85
N ILE A 70 13.43 -3.09 -18.96
CA ILE A 70 14.43 -2.02 -19.04
C ILE A 70 15.26 -2.02 -17.77
N THR A 71 16.55 -2.33 -17.92
CA THR A 71 17.53 -2.22 -16.83
C THR A 71 18.25 -0.88 -16.94
N SER A 72 17.86 0.09 -16.12
CA SER A 72 18.54 1.39 -16.03
C SER A 72 18.56 1.88 -14.58
N PRO A 73 19.75 2.16 -14.00
CA PRO A 73 19.84 2.71 -12.64
C PRO A 73 19.05 4.01 -12.45
N THR A 74 18.91 4.83 -13.51
CA THR A 74 18.16 6.09 -13.46
C THR A 74 16.65 5.88 -13.29
N LEU A 75 16.13 4.69 -13.60
CA LEU A 75 14.71 4.35 -13.49
C LEU A 75 14.38 3.59 -12.20
N ASN A 76 15.36 3.24 -11.38
CA ASN A 76 15.11 2.45 -10.17
C ASN A 76 14.13 3.12 -9.20
N ALA A 77 14.29 4.44 -8.97
CA ALA A 77 13.39 5.19 -8.10
C ALA A 77 11.95 5.20 -8.65
N GLU A 78 11.79 5.40 -9.96
CA GLU A 78 10.48 5.42 -10.61
C GLU A 78 9.83 4.03 -10.58
N LYS A 79 10.60 2.97 -10.84
CA LYS A 79 10.16 1.58 -10.73
C LYS A 79 9.63 1.27 -9.32
N SER A 80 10.38 1.65 -8.29
CA SER A 80 9.96 1.46 -6.90
C SER A 80 8.68 2.25 -6.58
N ALA A 81 8.58 3.50 -7.03
CA ALA A 81 7.38 4.32 -6.81
C ALA A 81 6.13 3.70 -7.46
N TRP A 82 6.27 3.10 -8.63
CA TRP A 82 5.19 2.39 -9.31
C TRP A 82 4.78 1.10 -8.60
N GLU A 83 5.74 0.30 -8.14
CA GLU A 83 5.44 -0.90 -7.32
C GLU A 83 4.76 -0.53 -5.99
N GLU A 84 5.20 0.53 -5.32
CA GLU A 84 4.50 1.04 -4.13
C GLU A 84 3.07 1.49 -4.45
N ALA A 85 2.86 2.18 -5.56
CA ALA A 85 1.52 2.63 -5.96
C ALA A 85 0.59 1.43 -6.22
N LYS A 86 1.10 0.39 -6.87
CA LYS A 86 0.38 -0.88 -7.05
C LYS A 86 0.06 -1.53 -5.71
N LEU A 87 1.02 -1.61 -4.80
CA LEU A 87 0.85 -2.22 -3.48
C LEU A 87 -0.21 -1.49 -2.65
N ARG A 88 -0.22 -0.14 -2.68
CA ARG A 88 -1.27 0.68 -2.04
C ARG A 88 -2.65 0.39 -2.62
N ALA A 89 -2.77 0.22 -3.94
CA ALA A 89 -4.04 -0.12 -4.58
C ALA A 89 -4.54 -1.52 -4.16
N VAL A 90 -3.62 -2.50 -4.06
CA VAL A 90 -3.92 -3.84 -3.55
C VAL A 90 -4.41 -3.77 -2.10
N GLU A 91 -3.67 -3.12 -1.20
CA GLU A 91 -4.08 -3.00 0.21
C GLU A 91 -5.44 -2.33 0.38
N ARG A 92 -5.71 -1.30 -0.43
CA ARG A 92 -7.01 -0.62 -0.42
C ARG A 92 -8.12 -1.57 -0.87
N LEU A 93 -7.91 -2.33 -1.95
CA LEU A 93 -8.88 -3.30 -2.45
C LEU A 93 -9.19 -4.35 -1.36
N VAL A 94 -8.16 -4.90 -0.72
CA VAL A 94 -8.32 -5.86 0.38
C VAL A 94 -9.12 -5.27 1.53
N THR A 95 -8.77 -4.05 1.96
CA THR A 95 -9.47 -3.35 3.05
C THR A 95 -10.96 -3.18 2.75
N LEU A 96 -11.30 -2.76 1.53
CA LEU A 96 -12.70 -2.53 1.12
C LEU A 96 -13.50 -3.84 1.02
N GLU A 97 -12.91 -4.90 0.48
CA GLU A 97 -13.57 -6.21 0.37
C GLU A 97 -13.75 -6.87 1.75
N PHE A 98 -12.78 -6.72 2.65
CA PHE A 98 -12.88 -7.23 4.03
C PHE A 98 -13.97 -6.51 4.82
N ALA A 99 -14.08 -5.18 4.67
CA ALA A 99 -15.15 -4.40 5.28
C ALA A 99 -16.56 -4.86 4.84
N ARG A 100 -16.66 -5.55 3.71
CA ARG A 100 -17.90 -6.12 3.17
C ARG A 100 -18.10 -7.60 3.48
N GLY A 101 -17.16 -8.22 4.17
CA GLY A 101 -17.20 -9.65 4.51
C GLY A 101 -16.71 -10.58 3.39
N HIS A 102 -16.21 -10.07 2.26
CA HIS A 102 -15.81 -10.87 1.09
C HIS A 102 -14.39 -11.48 1.21
N HIS A 103 -14.03 -11.97 2.39
CA HIS A 103 -12.70 -12.51 2.68
C HIS A 103 -12.34 -13.70 1.79
N SER A 104 -13.27 -14.63 1.61
CA SER A 104 -13.03 -15.89 0.88
C SER A 104 -12.75 -15.68 -0.60
N VAL A 105 -13.39 -14.69 -1.22
CA VAL A 105 -13.24 -14.37 -2.65
C VAL A 105 -11.83 -13.87 -2.96
N LEU A 106 -11.18 -13.19 -2.01
CA LEU A 106 -9.83 -12.65 -2.17
C LEU A 106 -8.70 -13.64 -1.89
N ILE A 107 -8.97 -14.83 -1.35
CA ILE A 107 -7.91 -15.80 -0.99
C ILE A 107 -6.98 -16.12 -2.19
N PRO A 108 -7.48 -16.40 -3.42
CA PRO A 108 -6.60 -16.66 -4.56
C PRO A 108 -5.70 -15.47 -4.92
N ASP A 109 -6.26 -14.26 -4.91
CA ASP A 109 -5.55 -13.01 -5.21
C ASP A 109 -4.48 -12.73 -4.14
N LEU A 110 -4.83 -12.89 -2.86
CA LEU A 110 -3.91 -12.75 -1.71
C LEU A 110 -2.76 -13.77 -1.78
N HIS A 111 -3.02 -15.01 -2.19
CA HIS A 111 -1.95 -15.98 -2.44
C HIS A 111 -1.01 -15.57 -3.58
N ALA A 112 -1.53 -14.92 -4.63
CA ALA A 112 -0.70 -14.42 -5.72
C ALA A 112 0.15 -13.23 -5.25
N TRP A 113 -0.45 -12.28 -4.54
CA TRP A 113 0.26 -11.10 -4.04
C TRP A 113 1.28 -11.44 -2.95
N ALA A 114 0.97 -12.33 -2.01
CA ALA A 114 1.95 -12.78 -1.00
C ALA A 114 3.14 -13.52 -1.63
N ARG A 115 2.95 -14.20 -2.77
CA ARG A 115 4.07 -14.77 -3.54
C ARG A 115 4.89 -13.71 -4.27
N GLN A 116 4.23 -12.67 -4.78
CA GLN A 116 4.89 -11.56 -5.47
C GLN A 116 5.66 -10.65 -4.51
N TYR A 117 5.16 -10.48 -3.28
CA TYR A 117 5.71 -9.59 -2.25
C TYR A 117 6.04 -10.40 -0.99
N PRO A 118 7.06 -11.27 -1.03
CA PRO A 118 7.33 -12.27 0.02
C PRO A 118 7.74 -11.68 1.39
N TYR A 119 8.17 -10.41 1.41
CA TYR A 119 8.57 -9.70 2.64
C TYR A 119 7.49 -8.74 3.13
N HIS A 120 6.34 -8.65 2.45
CA HIS A 120 5.32 -7.66 2.79
C HIS A 120 4.32 -8.23 3.80
N GLU A 121 4.67 -8.08 5.08
CA GLU A 121 3.98 -8.70 6.21
C GLU A 121 2.46 -8.52 6.19
N LYS A 122 1.99 -7.31 5.87
CA LYS A 122 0.57 -6.99 5.86
C LYS A 122 -0.25 -7.83 4.86
N LEU A 123 0.30 -8.15 3.69
CA LEU A 123 -0.38 -9.04 2.72
C LEU A 123 -0.48 -10.47 3.25
N HIS A 124 0.55 -10.95 3.93
CA HIS A 124 0.53 -12.25 4.59
C HIS A 124 -0.46 -12.28 5.75
N CYS A 125 -0.55 -11.20 6.53
CA CYS A 125 -1.56 -11.04 7.58
C CYS A 125 -2.99 -11.08 7.01
N HIS A 126 -3.26 -10.34 5.92
CA HIS A 126 -4.56 -10.39 5.27
C HIS A 126 -4.90 -11.78 4.72
N LEU A 127 -3.92 -12.48 4.12
CA LEU A 127 -4.12 -13.86 3.67
C LEU A 127 -4.47 -14.79 4.84
N ALA A 128 -3.74 -14.69 5.94
CA ALA A 128 -4.00 -15.47 7.15
C ALA A 128 -5.41 -15.18 7.71
N GLU A 129 -5.77 -13.90 7.86
CA GLU A 129 -7.10 -13.48 8.32
C GLU A 129 -8.24 -14.00 7.44
N ALA A 130 -8.08 -13.94 6.11
CA ALA A 130 -9.06 -14.48 5.18
C ALA A 130 -9.21 -16.00 5.29
N LEU A 131 -8.10 -16.74 5.43
CA LEU A 131 -8.10 -18.19 5.63
C LEU A 131 -8.77 -18.59 6.94
N HIS A 132 -8.47 -17.88 8.04
CA HIS A 132 -9.09 -18.13 9.34
C HIS A 132 -10.61 -17.94 9.30
N THR A 133 -11.07 -16.84 8.70
CA THR A 133 -12.51 -16.56 8.52
C THR A 133 -13.20 -17.66 7.70
N GLY A 134 -12.48 -18.26 6.74
CA GLY A 134 -12.92 -19.42 5.98
C GLY A 134 -12.83 -20.76 6.72
N SER A 135 -12.67 -20.78 8.05
CA SER A 135 -12.48 -21.98 8.89
C SER A 135 -11.22 -22.80 8.55
N ARG A 136 -10.20 -22.17 7.94
CA ARG A 136 -8.92 -22.79 7.56
C ARG A 136 -7.78 -22.30 8.46
N THR A 137 -7.99 -22.32 9.78
CA THR A 137 -7.04 -21.79 10.78
C THR A 137 -5.65 -22.44 10.72
N ALA A 138 -5.57 -23.73 10.43
CA ALA A 138 -4.27 -24.40 10.28
C ALA A 138 -3.44 -23.80 9.14
N GLU A 139 -4.07 -23.52 7.99
CA GLU A 139 -3.41 -22.89 6.85
C GLU A 139 -3.07 -21.42 7.14
N SER A 140 -3.94 -20.71 7.85
CA SER A 140 -3.67 -19.34 8.33
C SER A 140 -2.38 -19.27 9.16
N LEU A 141 -2.21 -20.17 10.14
CA LEU A 141 -1.00 -20.21 10.97
C LEU A 141 0.23 -20.64 10.17
N GLN A 142 0.06 -21.53 9.18
CA GLN A 142 1.14 -21.92 8.28
C GLN A 142 1.66 -20.75 7.44
N VAL A 143 0.77 -19.86 6.98
CA VAL A 143 1.16 -18.64 6.25
C VAL A 143 2.04 -17.73 7.11
N LEU A 144 1.67 -17.49 8.37
CA LEU A 144 2.46 -16.65 9.28
C LEU A 144 3.79 -17.32 9.67
N ALA A 145 3.78 -18.64 9.93
CA ALA A 145 5.00 -19.39 10.22
C ALA A 145 5.99 -19.34 9.04
N ARG A 146 5.49 -19.45 7.80
CA ARG A 146 6.33 -19.34 6.60
C ARG A 146 6.90 -17.94 6.43
N LEU A 147 6.11 -16.89 6.64
CA LEU A 147 6.60 -15.51 6.60
C LEU A 147 7.75 -15.30 7.59
N ARG A 148 7.58 -15.74 8.85
CA ARG A 148 8.62 -15.63 9.88
C ARG A 148 9.91 -16.33 9.49
N ALA A 149 9.80 -17.54 8.91
CA ALA A 149 10.96 -18.26 8.41
C ALA A 149 11.64 -17.48 7.28
N THR A 150 10.89 -16.99 6.28
CA THR A 150 11.44 -16.18 5.19
C THR A 150 12.16 -14.93 5.68
N LEU A 151 11.55 -14.14 6.57
CA LEU A 151 12.16 -12.92 7.11
C LEU A 151 13.45 -13.20 7.88
N ARG A 152 13.45 -14.26 8.69
CA ARG A 152 14.63 -14.66 9.46
C ARG A 152 15.74 -15.19 8.54
N ASP A 153 15.41 -16.08 7.63
CA ASP A 153 16.39 -16.81 6.83
C ASP A 153 16.99 -15.92 5.74
N GLU A 154 16.20 -15.00 5.15
CA GLU A 154 16.64 -14.17 4.03
C GLU A 154 17.08 -12.76 4.45
N LEU A 155 16.47 -12.18 5.50
CA LEU A 155 16.75 -10.80 5.93
C LEU A 155 17.40 -10.72 7.32
N GLY A 156 17.43 -11.81 8.10
CA GLY A 156 17.98 -11.83 9.45
C GLY A 156 17.16 -11.02 10.47
N ILE A 157 15.89 -10.75 10.17
CA ILE A 157 14.98 -9.97 11.03
C ILE A 157 13.83 -10.85 11.53
N ASP A 158 13.31 -10.52 12.71
CA ASP A 158 12.05 -11.09 13.20
C ASP A 158 10.85 -10.36 12.58
N ALA A 159 9.69 -11.02 12.58
CA ALA A 159 8.45 -10.42 12.09
C ALA A 159 7.98 -9.26 12.98
N GLY A 160 7.29 -8.32 12.36
CA GLY A 160 6.73 -7.16 13.04
C GLY A 160 5.59 -7.51 14.01
N GLN A 161 5.23 -6.51 14.81
CA GLN A 161 4.21 -6.59 15.85
C GLN A 161 2.84 -7.07 15.32
N GLU A 162 2.45 -6.62 14.13
CA GLU A 162 1.14 -6.96 13.52
C GLU A 162 1.00 -8.48 13.29
N VAL A 163 2.08 -9.16 12.91
CA VAL A 163 2.10 -10.62 12.71
C VAL A 163 1.86 -11.35 14.03
N HIS A 164 2.51 -10.90 15.10
CA HIS A 164 2.39 -11.49 16.44
C HIS A 164 1.00 -11.27 17.06
N GLU A 165 0.43 -10.08 16.88
CA GLU A 165 -0.92 -9.76 17.34
C GLU A 165 -1.96 -10.62 16.62
N LEU A 166 -1.81 -10.81 15.31
CA LEU A 166 -2.68 -11.68 14.54
C LEU A 166 -2.55 -13.13 14.99
N GLU A 167 -1.33 -13.68 15.10
CA GLU A 167 -1.10 -15.06 15.56
C GLU A 167 -1.72 -15.32 16.95
N SER A 168 -1.61 -14.35 17.86
CA SER A 168 -2.20 -14.42 19.20
C SER A 168 -3.74 -14.45 19.14
N ARG A 169 -4.33 -13.57 18.32
CA ARG A 169 -5.79 -13.53 18.06
C ARG A 169 -6.30 -14.83 17.46
N LEU A 170 -5.56 -15.43 16.53
CA LEU A 170 -5.91 -16.68 15.85
C LEU A 170 -5.82 -17.91 16.77
N THR A 171 -4.87 -17.92 17.71
CA THR A 171 -4.66 -19.04 18.64
C THR A 171 -5.48 -18.92 19.94
N GLY A 172 -6.14 -17.78 20.15
CA GLY A 172 -6.87 -17.49 21.39
C GLY A 172 -5.96 -17.34 22.61
N ARG A 173 -4.66 -17.09 22.38
CA ARG A 173 -3.69 -16.81 23.45
C ARG A 173 -3.58 -15.29 23.66
N PRO A 174 -3.53 -14.79 24.90
CA PRO A 174 -3.14 -13.40 25.12
C PRO A 174 -1.73 -13.20 24.55
N GLY A 175 -1.53 -12.12 23.79
CA GLY A 175 -0.24 -11.84 23.14
C GLY A 175 0.90 -11.84 24.14
N GLU A 176 1.84 -12.78 23.98
CA GLU A 176 3.04 -12.86 24.80
C GLU A 176 4.12 -12.06 24.10
N PHE A 177 4.18 -10.77 24.43
CA PHE A 177 5.09 -9.82 23.80
C PHE A 177 6.49 -9.92 24.44
N PRO A 178 7.59 -9.82 23.68
CA PRO A 178 8.86 -9.41 24.25
C PRO A 178 8.64 -8.03 24.88
N ALA A 179 9.02 -7.86 26.15
CA ALA A 179 8.82 -6.60 26.86
C ALA A 179 9.37 -5.44 26.02
N PRO A 180 8.61 -4.33 25.85
CA PRO A 180 9.10 -3.16 25.13
C PRO A 180 10.45 -2.77 25.73
N VAL A 181 11.44 -2.53 24.87
CA VAL A 181 12.73 -2.01 25.29
C VAL A 181 12.45 -0.73 26.06
N ASP A 182 12.82 -0.71 27.35
CA ASP A 182 12.57 0.39 28.27
C ASP A 182 13.44 1.58 27.83
N VAL A 183 12.96 2.32 26.82
CA VAL A 183 13.55 3.59 26.42
C VAL A 183 13.11 4.58 27.49
N PRO A 184 14.02 5.09 28.34
CA PRO A 184 13.63 6.00 29.41
C PRO A 184 12.96 7.22 28.77
N VAL A 185 11.64 7.33 28.96
CA VAL A 185 10.87 8.48 28.50
C VAL A 185 11.41 9.68 29.26
N ASN A 186 12.06 10.59 28.54
CA ASN A 186 12.51 11.84 29.12
C ASN A 186 11.29 12.74 29.37
N LEU A 187 10.72 12.64 30.58
CA LEU A 187 9.58 13.42 31.02
C LEU A 187 9.82 14.93 30.89
N GLN A 188 11.07 15.40 30.99
CA GLN A 188 11.40 16.81 30.79
C GLN A 188 11.22 17.24 29.33
N ALA A 189 11.54 16.35 28.37
CA ALA A 189 11.32 16.62 26.95
C ALA A 189 9.82 16.64 26.60
N VAL A 190 9.04 15.75 27.23
CA VAL A 190 7.57 15.71 27.08
C VAL A 190 6.92 16.98 27.65
N GLU A 191 7.33 17.41 28.85
CA GLU A 191 6.84 18.64 29.46
C GLU A 191 7.23 19.90 28.66
N ALA A 192 8.45 19.93 28.11
CA ALA A 192 8.90 21.04 27.26
C ALA A 192 8.06 21.15 25.96
N LEU A 193 7.75 20.02 25.33
CA LEU A 193 6.85 19.95 24.17
C LEU A 193 5.43 20.40 24.51
N GLN A 194 4.89 19.97 25.66
CA GLN A 194 3.56 20.39 26.11
C GLN A 194 3.50 21.90 26.38
N ARG A 195 4.53 22.50 26.99
CA ARG A 195 4.60 23.95 27.20
C ARG A 195 4.67 24.71 25.88
N ALA A 196 5.52 24.27 24.93
CA ALA A 196 5.66 24.90 23.62
C ALA A 196 4.35 24.87 22.80
N LEU A 197 3.60 23.76 22.85
CA LEU A 197 2.28 23.63 22.21
C LEU A 197 1.23 24.53 22.89
N THR A 198 1.30 24.70 24.20
CA THR A 198 0.36 25.56 24.94
C THR A 198 0.62 27.04 24.65
N GLU A 199 1.89 27.46 24.54
CA GLU A 199 2.27 28.83 24.21
C GLU A 199 1.88 29.22 22.78
N THR A 200 2.08 28.33 21.82
CA THR A 200 1.65 28.54 20.42
C THR A 200 0.13 28.64 20.30
N THR A 201 -0.62 27.81 21.02
CA THR A 201 -2.10 27.88 21.05
C THR A 201 -2.58 29.22 21.63
N ARG A 202 -1.90 29.73 22.67
CA ARG A 202 -2.24 31.01 23.31
C ARG A 202 -1.90 32.21 22.43
N ALA A 203 -0.79 32.15 21.70
CA ALA A 203 -0.41 33.19 20.73
C ALA A 203 -1.40 33.27 19.55
N LEU A 204 -1.90 32.13 19.07
CA LEU A 204 -2.93 32.07 18.03
C LEU A 204 -4.27 32.64 18.50
N GLN A 205 -4.66 32.40 19.76
CA GLN A 205 -5.89 32.99 20.33
C GLN A 205 -5.83 34.51 20.47
N LEU A 206 -4.64 35.09 20.78
CA LEU A 206 -4.48 36.54 20.88
C LEU A 206 -4.51 37.25 19.52
N LEU A 207 -4.02 36.60 18.46
CA LEU A 207 -4.11 37.13 17.09
C LEU A 207 -5.56 37.18 16.56
N GLN A 208 -6.44 36.27 17.02
CA GLN A 208 -7.86 36.29 16.66
C GLN A 208 -8.67 37.42 17.32
N ILE A 209 -8.21 37.95 18.46
CA ILE A 209 -8.92 39.02 19.19
C ILE A 209 -8.57 40.41 18.64
N LEU A 210 -7.40 40.57 18.01
CA LEU A 210 -6.94 41.85 17.44
C LEU A 210 -7.36 42.11 15.99
N THR A 211 -8.05 41.15 15.36
CA THR A 211 -8.53 41.21 13.96
C THR A 211 -10.05 41.28 13.83
N GLY A 212 -10.77 41.52 14.94
CA GLY A 212 -12.23 41.70 14.99
C GLY A 212 -12.66 43.09 15.41
#